data_AF-A0A2G6H365-F1
#
_entry.id   AF-A0A2G6H365-F1
#
_cell.length_a   1.000
_cell.length_b   1.000
_cell.length_c   1.000
_cell.angle_alpha   90.00
_cell.angle_beta   90.00
_cell.angle_gamma   90.00
#
_symmetry.space_group_name_H-M   'P 1'
#
loop_
_entity.id
_entity.type
_entity.pdbx_description
1 polymer ?
#
loop_
_entity_poly.entity_id
_entity_poly.type
_entity_poly.pdbx_seq_one_letter_code
_entity_poly.pdbx_strand_id
1 'polypeptide(L)'
;MNQFKQHSKKEQPGSSGGSFATHMRKAMEFTSHRPSKNAVFLSITLCILGIIYIMNAYKAEKKAIEINKLTVENKELRAEYLLLKSKMMYYSSQGNLARKLQERGIKEAMNPPTKITKKTEE
;
A
#
# COMPACT_ATOMS: atom_id res chain seq x y z
N MET A 1 61.66 -13.82 11.03
CA MET A 1 61.87 -13.07 9.77
C MET A 1 61.10 -13.81 8.67
N ASN A 2 60.08 -13.28 7.99
CA ASN A 2 59.86 -11.91 7.55
C ASN A 2 58.39 -11.48 7.70
N GLN A 3 58.25 -10.28 8.24
CA GLN A 3 57.09 -9.41 8.15
C GLN A 3 57.17 -8.58 6.86
N PHE A 4 56.05 -7.92 6.55
CA PHE A 4 55.81 -6.86 5.57
C PHE A 4 55.52 -7.29 4.13
N LYS A 5 54.59 -6.71 3.39
CA LYS A 5 53.42 -5.83 3.62
C LYS A 5 52.91 -5.58 2.19
N GLN A 6 51.59 -5.56 2.01
CA GLN A 6 50.88 -5.00 0.84
C GLN A 6 51.06 -5.68 -0.52
N HIS A 7 50.02 -6.41 -0.94
CA HIS A 7 49.12 -5.82 -1.92
C HIS A 7 47.68 -6.22 -1.62
N SER A 8 46.83 -5.21 -1.49
CA SER A 8 45.44 -5.30 -1.10
C SER A 8 44.65 -6.18 -2.07
N LYS A 9 43.99 -7.19 -1.52
CA LYS A 9 42.81 -7.84 -2.08
C LYS A 9 41.83 -6.74 -2.53
N LYS A 10 41.58 -6.63 -3.83
CA LYS A 10 40.49 -5.81 -4.39
C LYS A 10 39.56 -6.78 -5.09
N GLU A 11 38.50 -7.17 -4.37
CA GLU A 11 37.41 -7.96 -4.89
C GLU A 11 36.72 -7.15 -6.00
N GLN A 12 36.72 -7.68 -7.23
CA GLN A 12 35.83 -7.20 -8.29
C GLN A 12 34.54 -8.02 -8.22
N PRO A 13 33.36 -7.42 -7.99
CA PRO A 13 32.11 -8.15 -8.07
C PRO A 13 31.56 -8.14 -9.50
N GLY A 14 31.34 -9.34 -10.04
CA GLY A 14 30.16 -9.68 -10.85
C GLY A 14 30.04 -9.08 -12.25
N SER A 15 30.64 -9.76 -13.23
CA SER A 15 30.38 -9.57 -14.66
C SER A 15 29.00 -10.13 -15.07
N SER A 16 27.98 -9.28 -15.15
CA SER A 16 26.72 -9.59 -15.87
C SER A 16 26.11 -8.38 -16.61
N GLY A 17 26.67 -7.17 -16.45
CA GLY A 17 26.23 -5.96 -17.17
C GLY A 17 27.03 -5.61 -18.43
N GLY A 18 27.98 -6.46 -18.84
CA GLY A 18 28.99 -6.12 -19.85
C GLY A 18 28.46 -6.01 -21.28
N SER A 19 27.38 -6.71 -21.63
CA SER A 19 26.83 -6.68 -22.98
C SER A 19 26.16 -5.34 -23.27
N PHE A 20 25.27 -4.85 -22.41
CA PHE A 20 24.61 -3.57 -22.64
C PHE A 20 25.57 -2.38 -22.57
N ALA A 21 26.50 -2.37 -21.61
CA ALA A 21 27.49 -1.30 -21.47
C ALA A 21 28.43 -1.20 -22.70
N THR A 22 28.87 -2.32 -23.26
CA THR A 22 29.70 -2.33 -24.48
C THR A 22 28.92 -1.87 -25.70
N HIS A 23 27.65 -2.24 -25.82
CA HIS A 23 26.78 -1.77 -26.91
C HIS A 23 26.45 -0.28 -26.79
N MET A 24 26.24 0.22 -25.56
CA MET A 24 26.06 1.65 -25.28
C MET A 24 27.31 2.45 -25.64
N ARG A 25 28.50 1.94 -25.32
CA ARG A 25 29.76 2.58 -25.68
C ARG A 25 29.99 2.61 -27.19
N LYS A 26 29.66 1.53 -27.90
CA LYS A 26 29.73 1.47 -29.37
C LYS A 26 28.75 2.43 -30.06
N ALA A 27 27.53 2.57 -29.53
CA ALA A 27 26.56 3.56 -29.99
C ALA A 27 27.02 5.01 -29.69
N MET A 28 27.68 5.22 -28.55
CA MET A 28 28.26 6.51 -28.16
C MET A 28 29.49 6.88 -29.02
N GLU A 29 30.30 5.90 -29.41
CA GLU A 29 31.41 6.06 -30.37
C GLU A 29 30.90 6.37 -31.79
N PHE A 30 29.74 5.82 -32.19
CA PHE A 30 29.10 6.13 -33.47
C PHE A 30 28.56 7.57 -33.56
N THR A 31 28.04 8.13 -32.46
CA THR A 31 27.56 9.53 -32.43
C THR A 31 28.69 10.57 -32.33
N SER A 32 29.89 10.17 -31.85
CA SER A 32 31.03 11.08 -31.67
C SER A 32 31.82 11.34 -32.96
N HIS A 33 31.63 10.57 -34.03
CA HIS A 33 32.15 10.90 -35.36
C HIS A 33 31.22 11.92 -36.06
N ARG A 34 31.47 13.21 -35.80
CA ARG A 34 30.74 14.39 -36.32
C ARG A 34 29.22 14.29 -36.14
N PRO A 35 28.67 14.76 -35.00
CA PRO A 35 27.23 14.71 -34.81
C PRO A 35 26.57 15.63 -35.84
N SER A 36 25.82 15.02 -36.77
CA SER A 36 24.93 15.77 -37.66
C SER A 36 23.87 16.47 -36.80
N LYS A 37 23.27 17.55 -37.31
CA LYS A 37 22.24 18.32 -36.59
C LYS A 37 21.11 17.42 -36.02
N ASN A 38 20.82 16.32 -36.71
CA ASN A 38 19.80 15.35 -36.33
C ASN A 38 20.22 14.46 -35.14
N ALA A 39 21.50 14.09 -35.04
CA ALA A 39 22.04 13.29 -33.93
C ALA A 39 22.06 14.09 -32.62
N VAL A 40 22.40 15.39 -32.70
CA VAL A 40 22.34 16.30 -31.53
C VAL A 40 20.89 16.43 -31.04
N PHE A 41 19.93 16.65 -31.94
CA PHE A 41 18.51 16.73 -31.58
C PHE A 41 18.02 15.46 -30.87
N LEU A 42 18.33 14.28 -31.41
CA LEU A 42 17.96 13.00 -30.80
C LEU A 42 18.52 12.83 -29.38
N SER A 43 19.80 13.19 -29.17
CA SER A 43 20.43 13.07 -27.85
C SER A 43 19.75 13.94 -26.78
N ILE A 44 19.33 15.15 -27.15
CA ILE A 44 18.62 16.09 -26.27
C ILE A 44 17.22 15.56 -25.96
N THR A 45 16.48 15.06 -26.95
CA THR A 45 15.16 14.46 -26.74
C THR A 45 15.24 13.25 -25.80
N LEU A 46 16.26 12.40 -25.93
CA LEU A 46 16.46 11.26 -25.04
C LEU A 46 16.84 11.69 -23.62
N CYS A 47 17.66 12.73 -23.45
CA CYS A 47 17.96 13.29 -22.13
C CYS A 47 16.69 13.83 -21.44
N ILE A 48 15.86 14.58 -22.16
CA ILE A 48 14.59 15.10 -21.65
C ILE A 48 13.67 13.94 -21.25
N LEU A 49 13.55 12.92 -22.10
CA LEU A 49 12.76 11.74 -21.81
C LEU A 49 13.27 10.97 -20.58
N GLY A 50 14.59 10.88 -20.43
CA GLY A 50 15.23 10.28 -19.24
C GLY A 50 14.90 11.03 -17.95
N ILE A 51 14.93 12.37 -17.98
CA ILE A 51 14.54 13.19 -16.82
C ILE A 51 13.07 12.97 -16.47
N ILE A 52 12.17 12.98 -17.47
CA ILE A 52 10.74 12.69 -17.27
C ILE A 52 10.52 11.31 -16.68
N TYR A 53 11.27 10.31 -17.15
CA TYR A 53 11.20 8.95 -16.64
C TYR A 53 11.59 8.87 -15.16
N ILE A 54 12.72 9.46 -14.77
CA ILE A 54 13.18 9.48 -13.37
C ILE A 54 12.15 10.18 -12.48
N MET A 55 11.60 11.32 -12.93
CA MET A 55 10.55 12.02 -12.19
C MET A 55 9.31 11.16 -11.98
N ASN A 56 8.89 10.41 -13.01
CA ASN A 56 7.73 9.53 -12.93
C ASN A 56 7.97 8.33 -12.02
N ALA A 57 9.17 7.73 -12.07
CA ALA A 57 9.56 6.64 -11.18
C ALA A 57 9.49 7.06 -9.71
N TYR A 58 10.05 8.24 -9.37
CA TYR A 58 10.02 8.75 -8.00
C TYR A 58 8.59 9.07 -7.51
N LYS A 59 7.72 9.56 -8.41
CA LYS A 59 6.31 9.75 -8.10
C LYS A 59 5.60 8.42 -7.84
N ALA A 60 5.85 7.40 -8.68
CA ALA A 60 5.25 6.08 -8.52
C ALA A 60 5.66 5.43 -7.19
N GLU A 61 6.94 5.53 -6.82
CA GLU A 61 7.45 5.05 -5.54
C GLU A 61 6.76 5.72 -4.35
N LYS A 62 6.67 7.06 -4.36
CA LYS A 62 5.95 7.80 -3.32
C LYS A 62 4.49 7.36 -3.19
N LYS A 63 3.82 7.14 -4.32
CA LYS A 63 2.44 6.66 -4.33
C LYS A 63 2.31 5.22 -3.82
N ALA A 64 3.26 4.33 -4.12
CA ALA A 64 3.26 2.98 -3.56
C ALA A 64 3.39 3.00 -2.03
N ILE A 65 4.26 3.86 -1.48
CA ILE A 65 4.40 4.04 -0.04
C ILE A 65 3.10 4.60 0.58
N GLU A 66 2.49 5.60 -0.06
CA GLU A 66 1.23 6.19 0.38
C GLU A 66 0.08 5.17 0.40
N ILE A 67 -0.04 4.35 -0.66
CA ILE A 67 -1.04 3.27 -0.76
C ILE A 67 -0.86 2.28 0.40
N ASN A 68 0.37 1.88 0.72
CA ASN A 68 0.62 0.96 1.82
C ASN A 68 0.19 1.55 3.17
N LYS A 69 0.48 2.83 3.42
CA LYS A 69 0.03 3.53 4.65
C LYS A 69 -1.49 3.57 4.74
N LEU A 70 -2.16 4.04 3.68
CA LEU A 70 -3.62 4.11 3.61
C LEU A 70 -4.26 2.73 3.76
N THR A 71 -3.64 1.67 3.23
CA THR A 71 -4.15 0.30 3.37
C THR A 71 -4.11 -0.18 4.82
N VAL A 72 -3.05 0.17 5.57
CA VAL A 72 -2.95 -0.14 6.99
C VAL A 72 -3.99 0.63 7.79
N GLU A 73 -4.08 1.94 7.57
CA GLU A 73 -5.08 2.80 8.22
C GLU A 73 -6.51 2.32 7.96
N ASN A 74 -6.82 1.94 6.73
CA ASN A 74 -8.14 1.43 6.37
C ASN A 74 -8.47 0.10 7.06
N LYS A 75 -7.47 -0.77 7.27
CA LYS A 75 -7.64 -2.02 8.03
C LYS A 75 -7.90 -1.74 9.51
N GLU A 76 -7.15 -0.81 10.10
CA GLU A 76 -7.31 -0.39 11.49
C GLU A 76 -8.71 0.21 11.73
N LEU A 77 -9.12 1.15 10.87
CA LEU A 77 -10.43 1.78 10.95
C LEU A 77 -11.58 0.77 10.80
N ARG A 78 -11.43 -0.22 9.91
CA ARG A 78 -12.39 -1.32 9.79
C ARG A 78 -12.44 -2.22 11.03
N ALA A 79 -11.29 -2.50 11.63
CA ALA A 79 -11.23 -3.27 12.86
C ALA A 79 -11.93 -2.54 14.02
N GLU A 80 -11.68 -1.24 14.16
CA GLU A 80 -12.34 -0.40 15.18
C GLU A 80 -13.86 -0.36 14.98
N TYR A 81 -14.32 -0.14 13.75
CA TYR A 81 -15.76 -0.19 13.43
C TYR A 81 -16.40 -1.52 13.82
N LEU A 82 -15.76 -2.63 13.47
CA LEU A 82 -16.29 -3.96 13.77
C LEU A 82 -16.36 -4.22 15.28
N LEU A 83 -15.32 -3.80 16.02
CA LEU A 83 -15.30 -3.88 17.48
C LEU A 83 -16.40 -3.03 18.12
N LEU A 84 -16.59 -1.79 17.67
CA LEU A 84 -17.64 -0.91 18.19
C LEU A 84 -19.03 -1.45 17.88
N LYS A 85 -19.26 -1.93 16.67
CA LYS A 85 -20.51 -2.58 16.26
C LYS A 85 -20.78 -3.83 17.11
N SER A 86 -19.78 -4.67 17.34
CA SER A 86 -19.91 -5.85 18.19
C SER A 86 -20.24 -5.48 19.63
N LYS A 87 -19.59 -4.45 20.20
CA LYS A 87 -19.95 -3.90 21.52
C LYS A 87 -21.40 -3.42 21.54
N MET A 88 -21.84 -2.68 20.53
CA MET A 88 -23.23 -2.22 20.42
C MET A 88 -24.20 -3.40 20.41
N MET A 89 -23.93 -4.43 19.59
CA MET A 89 -24.74 -5.65 19.52
C MET A 89 -24.78 -6.41 20.85
N TYR A 90 -23.65 -6.46 21.57
CA TYR A 90 -23.59 -7.09 22.89
C TYR A 90 -24.52 -6.40 23.91
N TYR A 91 -24.56 -5.06 23.90
CA TYR A 91 -25.45 -4.29 24.76
C TYR A 91 -26.92 -4.29 24.29
N SER A 92 -27.17 -4.34 22.97
CA SER A 92 -28.51 -4.39 22.41
C SER A 92 -29.12 -5.80 22.38
N SER A 93 -28.33 -6.83 22.72
CA SER A 93 -28.82 -8.21 22.78
C SER A 93 -29.86 -8.33 23.89
N GLN A 94 -31.08 -8.75 23.53
CA GLN A 94 -32.22 -8.86 24.43
C GLN A 94 -31.87 -9.68 25.68
N GLY A 95 -31.25 -10.86 25.53
CA GLY A 95 -30.87 -11.69 26.68
C GLY A 95 -29.86 -11.04 27.64
N ASN A 96 -28.86 -10.31 27.14
CA ASN A 96 -27.90 -9.59 28.00
C ASN A 96 -28.52 -8.34 28.62
N LEU A 97 -29.38 -7.65 27.87
CA LEU A 97 -30.13 -6.49 28.32
C LEU A 97 -31.12 -6.88 29.44
N ALA A 98 -31.85 -7.99 29.27
CA ALA A 98 -32.75 -8.58 30.26
C ALA A 98 -32.04 -8.85 31.58
N ARG A 99 -30.87 -9.53 31.53
CA ARG A 99 -30.08 -9.86 32.71
C ARG A 99 -29.60 -8.61 33.45
N LYS A 100 -29.16 -7.58 32.73
CA LYS A 100 -28.77 -6.29 33.32
C LYS A 100 -29.95 -5.49 33.88
N LEU A 101 -31.12 -5.59 33.26
CA LEU A 101 -32.33 -4.90 33.69
C LEU A 101 -33.06 -5.65 34.84
N GLN A 102 -32.85 -6.97 34.97
CA GLN A 102 -33.32 -7.78 36.09
C GLN A 102 -32.70 -7.33 37.43
N GLU A 103 -31.42 -6.93 37.43
CA GLU A 103 -30.77 -6.31 38.59
C GLU A 103 -31.46 -5.02 39.02
N ARG A 104 -32.17 -4.34 38.09
CA ARG A 104 -32.99 -3.15 38.35
C ARG A 104 -34.48 -3.45 38.51
N GLY A 105 -34.88 -4.73 38.60
CA GLY A 105 -36.26 -5.16 38.83
C GLY A 105 -37.19 -5.14 37.61
N ILE A 106 -36.66 -4.89 36.41
CA ILE A 106 -37.45 -4.83 35.17
C ILE A 106 -37.43 -6.22 34.49
N LYS A 107 -38.60 -6.82 34.29
CA LYS A 107 -38.76 -8.15 33.65
C LYS A 107 -39.12 -8.02 32.18
N GLU A 108 -38.55 -8.89 31.34
CA GLU A 108 -38.94 -9.00 29.94
C GLU A 108 -40.40 -9.47 29.80
N ALA A 109 -41.10 -8.93 28.80
CA ALA A 109 -42.43 -9.37 28.42
C ALA A 109 -42.33 -10.75 27.75
N MET A 110 -42.61 -11.81 28.51
CA MET A 110 -42.55 -13.20 28.04
C MET A 110 -43.79 -13.62 27.24
N ASN A 111 -44.85 -12.80 27.28
CA ASN A 111 -46.10 -13.06 26.55
C ASN A 111 -46.19 -12.12 25.34
N PRO A 112 -46.45 -12.65 24.13
CA PRO A 112 -46.74 -11.81 22.97
C PRO A 112 -48.00 -10.98 23.22
N PRO A 113 -48.04 -9.70 22.80
CA PRO A 113 -49.19 -8.83 23.00
C PRO A 113 -50.42 -9.37 22.25
N THR A 114 -51.53 -9.54 22.97
CA THR A 114 -52.78 -10.04 22.40
C THR A 114 -53.34 -9.04 21.38
N LYS A 115 -53.64 -9.50 20.17
CA LYS A 115 -54.32 -8.68 19.15
C LYS A 115 -55.71 -8.31 19.66
N ILE A 116 -55.93 -7.02 19.88
CA ILE A 116 -57.26 -6.51 20.24
C ILE A 116 -58.10 -6.49 18.96
N THR A 117 -58.77 -7.60 18.66
CA THR A 117 -59.84 -7.60 17.65
C THR A 117 -61.08 -7.05 18.30
N LYS A 118 -61.54 -5.86 17.88
CA LYS A 118 -62.89 -5.41 18.21
C LYS A 118 -63.85 -6.48 17.71
N LYS A 119 -64.61 -7.11 18.61
CA LYS A 119 -65.86 -7.75 18.20
C LYS A 119 -66.76 -6.61 17.74
N THR A 120 -66.93 -6.50 16.43
CA THR A 120 -68.14 -5.89 15.88
C THR A 120 -69.24 -6.86 16.26
N GLU A 121 -69.98 -6.53 17.33
CA GLU A 121 -71.29 -7.13 17.59
C GLU A 121 -72.27 -6.57 16.54
N GLU A 122 -73.22 -7.42 16.16
CA GLU A 122 -74.17 -7.30 15.05
C GLU A 122 -74.99 -5.99 15.03
#